data_AF-A0A1F9B3M4-F1
#
_entry.id   AF-A0A1F9B3M4-F1
#
_cell.length_a   1.000
_cell.length_b   1.000
_cell.length_c   1.000
_cell.angle_alpha   90.00
_cell.angle_beta   90.00
_cell.angle_gamma   90.00
#
_symmetry.space_group_name_H-M   'P 1'
#
loop_
_entity.id
_entity.type
_entity.pdbx_description
1 polymer ?
#
loop_
_entity_poly.entity_id
_entity_poly.type
_entity_poly.pdbx_seq_one_letter_code
_entity_poly.pdbx_strand_id
1 'polypeptide(L)'
;MAELFEPTVLNGVALSNRFVRSATWEGLAAPGGYATEKLGRLLMGLAQGKVGLIITGHAGEEGLYYLDEARRYKERVQEIRRSRLVFRTMTV
;
A
#
# COMPACT_ATOMS: atom_id res chain seq x y z
N MET A 1 -11.17 19.80 -14.91
CA MET A 1 -11.28 18.38 -14.52
C MET A 1 -10.16 17.48 -15.07
N ALA A 2 -9.47 17.84 -16.16
CA ALA A 2 -8.34 17.04 -16.67
C ALA A 2 -7.21 16.84 -15.64
N GLU A 3 -6.91 17.87 -14.83
CA GLU A 3 -5.78 17.86 -13.88
C GLU A 3 -5.74 16.71 -12.88
N LEU A 4 -6.89 16.14 -12.50
CA LEU A 4 -6.95 15.04 -11.52
C LEU A 4 -6.31 13.75 -12.07
N PHE A 5 -6.43 13.52 -13.36
CA PHE A 5 -5.90 12.34 -14.05
C PHE A 5 -4.48 12.56 -14.57
N GLU A 6 -3.98 13.79 -14.55
CA GLU A 6 -2.63 14.11 -15.00
C GLU A 6 -1.57 13.59 -14.01
N PRO A 7 -0.42 13.10 -14.53
CA PRO A 7 0.72 12.76 -13.70
C PRO A 7 1.18 13.91 -12.82
N THR A 8 1.79 13.58 -11.69
CA THR A 8 2.38 14.56 -10.77
C THR A 8 3.59 13.99 -10.06
N VAL A 9 4.35 14.84 -9.37
CA VAL A 9 5.46 14.42 -8.51
C VAL A 9 5.15 14.86 -7.09
N LEU A 10 5.16 13.90 -6.16
CA LEU A 10 5.02 14.17 -4.73
C LEU A 10 6.30 13.74 -4.01
N ASN A 11 7.06 14.71 -3.50
CA ASN A 11 8.32 14.48 -2.78
C ASN A 11 9.30 13.54 -3.55
N GLY A 12 9.49 13.81 -4.85
CA GLY A 12 10.36 13.00 -5.73
C GLY A 12 9.73 11.70 -6.25
N VAL A 13 8.52 11.34 -5.82
CA VAL A 13 7.79 10.17 -6.32
C VAL A 13 6.89 10.58 -7.48
N ALA A 14 7.12 9.99 -8.66
CA ALA A 14 6.24 10.17 -9.80
C ALA A 14 4.95 9.35 -9.63
N LEU A 15 3.80 10.02 -9.69
CA LEU A 15 2.46 9.43 -9.64
C LEU A 15 1.81 9.51 -11.02
N SER A 16 1.09 8.45 -11.40
CA SER A 16 0.38 8.39 -12.69
C SER A 16 -0.86 9.28 -12.76
N ASN A 17 -1.37 9.71 -11.61
CA ASN A 17 -2.50 10.63 -11.43
C ASN A 17 -2.50 11.17 -9.99
N ARG A 18 -3.48 12.00 -9.65
CA ARG A 18 -3.58 12.67 -8.35
C ARG A 18 -4.56 12.00 -7.38
N PHE A 19 -4.98 10.76 -7.63
CA PHE A 19 -5.78 9.99 -6.68
C PHE A 19 -4.89 9.46 -5.55
N VAL A 20 -5.22 9.84 -4.32
CA VAL A 20 -4.50 9.40 -3.11
C VAL A 20 -5.48 8.69 -2.17
N ARG A 21 -5.15 7.46 -1.79
CA ARG A 21 -5.79 6.76 -0.67
C ARG A 21 -5.07 7.13 0.62
N SER A 22 -5.80 7.68 1.59
CA SER A 22 -5.27 8.01 2.93
C SER A 22 -4.95 6.78 3.78
N ALA A 23 -4.12 6.97 4.81
CA ALA A 23 -3.84 5.97 5.85
C ALA A 23 -5.10 5.70 6.67
N THR A 24 -5.87 4.68 6.29
CA THR A 24 -7.08 4.28 7.01
C THR A 24 -6.85 2.94 7.68
N TRP A 25 -7.44 2.75 8.85
CA TRP A 25 -7.51 1.44 9.48
C TRP A 25 -8.71 0.67 8.93
N GLU A 26 -8.48 -0.34 8.10
CA GLU A 26 -9.55 -1.13 7.48
C GLU A 26 -10.16 -2.19 8.41
N GLY A 27 -9.56 -2.44 9.59
CA GLY A 27 -9.98 -3.54 10.47
C GLY A 27 -9.76 -4.94 9.88
N LEU A 28 -8.88 -5.04 8.87
CA LEU A 28 -8.60 -6.29 8.15
C LEU A 28 -7.26 -6.94 8.54
N ALA A 29 -6.49 -6.32 9.42
CA ALA A 29 -5.30 -6.94 9.99
C ALA A 29 -5.69 -8.10 10.93
N ALA A 30 -4.80 -9.07 11.09
CA ALA A 30 -4.95 -10.09 12.12
C ALA A 30 -4.87 -9.44 13.52
N PRO A 31 -5.35 -10.11 14.58
CA PRO A 31 -5.30 -9.57 15.94
C PRO A 31 -3.90 -9.10 16.40
N GLY A 32 -2.83 -9.72 15.89
CA GLY A 32 -1.43 -9.30 16.15
C GLY A 32 -0.89 -8.21 15.21
N GLY A 33 -1.74 -7.51 14.47
CA GLY A 33 -1.34 -6.45 13.54
C GLY A 33 -0.81 -6.93 12.19
N TYR A 34 -0.79 -8.24 11.93
CA TYR A 34 -0.27 -8.81 10.68
C TYR A 34 -1.17 -8.55 9.48
N ALA A 35 -0.56 -8.37 8.31
CA ALA A 35 -1.28 -8.25 7.06
C ALA A 35 -1.97 -9.57 6.72
N THR A 36 -3.28 -9.52 6.49
CA THR A 36 -4.04 -10.70 6.04
C THR A 36 -4.16 -10.72 4.52
N GLU A 37 -4.59 -11.85 3.96
CA GLU A 37 -4.95 -11.92 2.55
C GLU A 37 -6.07 -10.93 2.19
N LYS A 38 -7.04 -10.72 3.08
CA LYS A 38 -8.15 -9.78 2.87
C LYS A 38 -7.64 -8.34 2.74
N LEU A 39 -6.71 -7.93 3.62
CA LEU A 39 -6.06 -6.62 3.53
C LEU A 39 -5.29 -6.47 2.20
N GLY A 40 -4.53 -7.50 1.81
CA GLY A 40 -3.82 -7.49 0.53
C GLY A 40 -4.73 -7.39 -0.68
N ARG A 41 -5.85 -8.12 -0.70
CA ARG A 41 -6.86 -8.03 -1.77
C ARG A 41 -7.46 -6.64 -1.88
N LEU A 42 -7.73 -5.96 -0.75
CA LEU A 42 -8.19 -4.58 -0.74
C LEU A 42 -7.16 -3.63 -1.38
N LEU A 43 -5.91 -3.69 -0.93
CA LEU A 43 -4.84 -2.82 -1.46
C LEU A 43 -4.56 -3.09 -2.95
N MET A 44 -4.60 -4.36 -3.38
CA MET A 44 -4.49 -4.71 -4.79
C MET A 44 -5.66 -4.18 -5.63
N GLY A 45 -6.89 -4.24 -5.11
CA GLY A 45 -8.06 -3.71 -5.81
C GLY A 45 -7.92 -2.20 -6.07
N LEU A 46 -7.41 -1.45 -5.10
CA LEU A 46 -7.11 -0.02 -5.27
C LEU A 46 -6.01 0.23 -6.31
N ALA A 47 -4.95 -0.58 -6.30
CA ALA A 47 -3.88 -0.50 -7.29
C ALA A 47 -4.38 -0.83 -8.71
N GLN A 48 -5.18 -1.89 -8.86
CA GLN A 48 -5.82 -2.26 -10.13
C GLN A 48 -6.81 -1.18 -10.60
N GLY A 49 -7.47 -0.49 -9.66
CA GLY A 49 -8.27 0.70 -9.90
C GLY A 49 -7.48 1.95 -10.28
N LYS A 50 -6.16 1.85 -10.45
CA LYS A 50 -5.25 2.93 -10.86
C LYS A 50 -5.18 4.10 -9.87
N VAL A 51 -5.31 3.86 -8.57
CA VAL A 51 -5.00 4.90 -7.56
C VAL A 51 -3.51 5.27 -7.64
N GLY A 52 -3.21 6.56 -7.81
CA GLY A 52 -1.84 7.06 -8.00
C GLY A 52 -0.93 6.85 -6.79
N LEU A 53 -1.45 6.99 -5.57
CA LEU A 53 -0.73 6.74 -4.33
C LEU A 53 -1.62 6.08 -3.27
N ILE A 54 -1.11 5.02 -2.62
CA ILE A 54 -1.79 4.36 -1.50
C ILE A 54 -0.93 4.48 -0.24
N ILE A 55 -1.42 5.22 0.74
CA ILE A 55 -0.84 5.26 2.08
C ILE A 55 -1.53 4.18 2.90
N THR A 56 -0.79 3.16 3.33
CA THR A 56 -1.36 2.09 4.15
C THR A 56 -1.80 2.63 5.51
N GLY A 57 -2.77 1.96 6.14
CA GLY A 57 -3.11 2.20 7.54
C GLY A 57 -1.92 2.04 8.49
N HIS A 58 -2.16 2.34 9.77
CA HIS A 58 -1.15 2.23 10.81
C HIS A 58 -0.56 0.81 10.87
N ALA A 59 0.77 0.72 10.90
CA ALA A 59 1.51 -0.53 11.06
C ALA A 59 2.18 -0.51 12.43
N GLY A 60 1.79 -1.43 13.31
CA GLY A 60 2.41 -1.60 14.62
C GLY A 60 3.78 -2.26 14.52
N GLU A 61 4.63 -2.00 15.51
CA GLU A 61 6.04 -2.44 15.55
C GLU A 61 6.21 -3.98 15.60
N GLU A 62 5.18 -4.71 16.06
CA GLU A 62 5.21 -6.17 16.20
C GLU A 62 4.99 -6.95 14.89
N GLY A 63 4.59 -6.29 13.80
CA GLY A 63 4.28 -6.95 12.52
C GLY A 63 5.49 -7.48 11.73
N LEU A 64 6.72 -7.19 12.17
CA LEU A 64 7.96 -7.55 11.45
C LEU A 64 8.64 -8.82 11.98
N TYR A 65 8.12 -9.46 13.03
CA TYR A 65 8.85 -10.51 13.77
C TYR A 65 8.67 -11.96 13.30
N TYR A 66 7.87 -12.23 12.27
CA TYR A 66 7.73 -13.61 11.73
C TYR A 66 8.04 -13.67 10.23
N LEU A 67 9.31 -13.98 9.93
CA LEU A 67 9.89 -13.96 8.58
C LEU A 67 9.41 -15.09 7.65
N ASP A 68 8.73 -16.11 8.17
CA ASP A 68 8.31 -17.26 7.37
C ASP A 68 7.02 -17.00 6.57
N GLU A 69 6.05 -16.28 7.12
CA GLU A 69 4.84 -15.87 6.38
C GLU A 69 5.09 -14.64 5.51
N ALA A 70 5.96 -13.72 5.95
CA ALA A 70 6.36 -12.53 5.20
C ALA A 70 7.09 -12.86 3.88
N ARG A 71 7.77 -14.02 3.77
CA ARG A 71 8.37 -14.50 2.50
C ARG A 71 7.34 -14.66 1.40
N ARG A 72 6.15 -15.18 1.72
CA ARG A 72 5.06 -15.39 0.76
C ARG A 72 4.50 -14.08 0.23
N TYR A 73 4.57 -13.02 1.04
CA TYR A 73 4.20 -11.66 0.63
C TYR A 73 5.31 -10.94 -0.12
N LYS A 74 6.60 -11.22 0.16
CA LYS A 74 7.74 -10.58 -0.50
C LYS A 74 7.67 -10.70 -2.02
N GLU A 75 7.31 -11.86 -2.56
CA GLU A 75 7.19 -12.07 -4.01
C GLU A 75 6.07 -11.22 -4.63
N ARG A 76 4.91 -11.12 -3.97
CA ARG A 76 3.79 -10.26 -4.41
C ARG A 76 4.05 -8.77 -4.20
N VAL A 77 4.78 -8.38 -3.15
CA VAL A 77 5.22 -7.00 -2.94
C VAL A 77 6.24 -6.58 -4.01
N GLN A 78 7.10 -7.49 -4.47
CA GLN A 78 8.00 -7.24 -5.60
C GLN A 78 7.22 -7.05 -6.91
N GLU A 79 6.12 -7.79 -7.11
CA GLU A 79 5.19 -7.60 -8.23
C GLU A 79 4.49 -6.23 -8.17
N ILE A 80 4.05 -5.80 -6.98
CA ILE A 80 3.49 -4.46 -6.76
C ILE A 80 4.55 -3.35 -6.93
N ARG A 81 5.80 -3.59 -6.51
CA ARG A 81 6.93 -2.66 -6.75
C ARG A 81 7.22 -2.49 -8.25
N ARG A 82 7.09 -3.56 -9.06
CA ARG A 82 7.16 -3.45 -10.53
C ARG A 82 6.00 -2.63 -11.11
N SER A 83 4.91 -2.48 -10.37
CA SER A 83 3.74 -1.69 -10.74
C SER A 83 3.88 -0.18 -10.43
N ARG A 84 5.07 0.30 -10.02
CA ARG A 84 5.33 1.70 -9.57
C ARG A 84 4.53 2.15 -8.32
N LEU A 85 3.97 1.23 -7.55
CA LEU A 85 3.26 1.60 -6.31
C LEU A 85 4.28 1.90 -5.18
N VAL A 86 4.22 3.11 -4.61
CA VAL A 86 5.06 3.49 -3.46
C VAL A 86 4.27 3.31 -2.16
N PHE A 87 4.66 2.32 -1.37
CA PHE A 87 4.19 2.17 0.02
C PHE A 87 5.13 2.93 0.95
N ARG A 88 4.59 3.85 1.75
CA ARG A 88 5.33 4.50 2.84
C ARG A 88 4.51 4.35 4.12
N THR A 89 5.02 3.56 5.05
CA THR A 89 4.52 3.52 6.43
C THR A 89 4.99 4.78 7.14
N MET A 90 4.07 5.57 7.67
CA MET A 90 4.39 6.58 8.67
C MET A 90 4.29 5.91 10.04
N THR A 91 5.44 5.63 10.64
CA THR A 91 5.52 5.39 12.08
C THR A 91 5.37 6.76 12.73
N VAL A 92 4.33 6.95 13.55
CA VAL A 92 4.17 8.11 14.43
C VAL A 92 4.85 7.82 15.75
#